data_AF-A0A7X6T757-F1
#
_entry.id   AF-A0A7X6T757-F1
#
_cell.length_a   1.000
_cell.length_b   1.000
_cell.length_c   1.000
_cell.angle_alpha   90.00
_cell.angle_beta   90.00
_cell.angle_gamma   90.00
#
_symmetry.space_group_name_H-M   'P 1'
#
loop_
_entity.id
_entity.type
_entity.pdbx_description
1 polymer ?
#
loop_
_entity_poly.entity_id
_entity_poly.type
_entity_poly.pdbx_seq_one_letter_code
_entity_poly.pdbx_strand_id
1 'polypeptide(L)'
;MYFNYINSKAAQIIIKKLIAGATVTGITKDALKSLPIPVPPLSKQQEIADHITGIRQQAQQLKDKTSELLKQASGEIENILLG
;
A
#
# COMPACT_ATOMS: atom_id res chain seq x y z
N MET A 1 -9.99 -3.06 0.13
CA MET A 1 -10.24 -2.37 1.41
C MET A 1 -9.75 -3.19 2.63
N TYR A 2 -10.07 -4.50 2.71
CA TYR A 2 -9.57 -5.39 3.77
C TYR A 2 -8.03 -5.48 3.89
N PHE A 3 -7.31 -5.43 2.76
CA PHE A 3 -5.84 -5.53 2.75
C PHE A 3 -5.15 -4.38 3.52
N ASN A 4 -5.67 -3.15 3.45
CA ASN A 4 -5.09 -2.01 4.18
C ASN A 4 -5.26 -2.17 5.69
N TYR A 5 -6.42 -2.68 6.13
CA TYR A 5 -6.68 -2.94 7.55
C TYR A 5 -5.74 -4.02 8.10
N ILE A 6 -5.57 -5.14 7.38
CA ILE A 6 -4.69 -6.24 7.77
C ILE A 6 -3.23 -5.77 7.95
N ASN A 7 -2.79 -4.81 7.15
CA ASN A 7 -1.45 -4.22 7.26
C ASN A 7 -1.33 -3.10 8.30
N SER A 8 -2.42 -2.71 8.96
CA SER A 8 -2.39 -1.71 10.03
C SER A 8 -1.68 -2.25 11.28
N LYS A 9 -1.07 -1.36 12.07
CA LYS A 9 -0.36 -1.74 13.32
C LYS A 9 -1.28 -2.50 14.29
N ALA A 10 -2.54 -2.09 14.40
CA ALA A 10 -3.53 -2.73 15.26
C ALA A 10 -3.80 -4.17 14.84
N ALA A 11 -4.09 -4.39 13.55
CA ALA A 11 -4.31 -5.74 13.03
C ALA A 11 -3.06 -6.61 13.17
N GLN A 12 -1.87 -6.07 12.92
CA GLN A 12 -0.61 -6.82 13.05
C GLN A 12 -0.32 -7.27 14.50
N ILE A 13 -0.71 -6.50 15.51
CA ILE A 13 -0.61 -6.90 16.93
C ILE A 13 -1.53 -8.10 17.21
N ILE A 14 -2.77 -8.05 16.72
CA ILE A 14 -3.76 -9.12 16.90
C ILE A 14 -3.31 -10.39 16.16
N ILE A 15 -2.86 -10.24 14.91
CA ILE A 15 -2.35 -11.34 14.08
C ILE A 15 -1.14 -12.01 14.75
N LYS A 16 -0.18 -11.24 15.28
CA LYS A 16 0.97 -11.80 16.01
C LYS A 16 0.53 -12.59 17.24
N LYS A 17 -0.46 -12.11 17.98
CA LYS A 17 -1.02 -12.85 19.13
C LYS A 17 -1.70 -14.16 18.71
N LEU A 18 -2.43 -14.14 17.59
CA LEU A 18 -3.11 -15.33 17.06
C LEU A 18 -2.12 -16.37 16.51
N ILE A 19 -1.01 -15.94 15.92
CA ILE A 19 0.03 -16.83 15.37
C ILE A 19 0.97 -17.34 16.47
N ALA A 20 1.23 -16.57 17.54
CA ALA A 20 2.16 -16.95 18.60
C ALA A 20 1.79 -18.26 19.34
N GLY A 21 0.52 -18.70 19.27
CA GLY A 21 0.06 -19.98 19.80
C GLY A 21 -0.10 -21.09 18.76
N ALA A 22 0.17 -20.82 17.47
CA ALA A 22 0.02 -21.77 16.39
C ALA A 22 1.35 -22.44 16.05
N THR A 23 1.33 -23.77 15.87
CA THR A 23 2.49 -24.54 15.38
C THR A 23 2.90 -24.14 13.95
N VAL A 24 1.99 -23.50 13.23
CA VAL A 24 2.19 -23.01 11.86
C VAL A 24 2.54 -21.52 11.91
N THR A 25 3.62 -21.13 11.24
CA THR A 25 4.11 -19.74 11.12
C THR A 25 3.21 -18.81 10.30
N GLY A 26 1.95 -19.19 10.05
CA GLY A 26 0.98 -18.45 9.25
C GLY A 26 -0.40 -18.38 9.92
N ILE A 27 -1.19 -17.37 9.55
CA ILE A 27 -2.56 -17.22 10.04
C ILE A 27 -3.48 -18.26 9.37
N THR A 28 -4.23 -19.02 10.17
CA THR A 28 -5.24 -19.94 9.63
C THR A 28 -6.43 -19.17 9.06
N LYS A 29 -7.17 -19.77 8.12
CA LYS A 29 -8.36 -19.14 7.52
C LYS A 29 -9.40 -18.77 8.58
N ASP A 30 -9.56 -19.60 9.61
CA ASP A 30 -10.55 -19.37 10.67
C ASP A 30 -10.12 -18.25 11.62
N ALA A 31 -8.83 -18.17 11.96
CA ALA A 31 -8.27 -17.06 12.72
C ALA A 31 -8.33 -15.74 11.94
N LEU A 32 -8.19 -15.77 10.61
CA LEU A 32 -8.34 -14.59 9.77
C LEU A 32 -9.80 -14.08 9.77
N LYS A 33 -10.77 -14.99 9.73
CA LYS A 33 -12.21 -14.65 9.77
C LYS A 33 -12.67 -14.13 11.13
N SER A 34 -12.01 -14.54 12.22
CA SER A 34 -12.35 -14.10 13.58
C SER A 34 -11.75 -12.74 13.95
N LEU A 35 -10.96 -12.12 13.07
CA LEU A 35 -10.42 -10.80 13.32
C LEU A 35 -11.55 -9.77 13.51
N PRO A 36 -11.59 -9.02 14.62
CA PRO A 36 -12.52 -7.94 14.77
C PRO A 36 -12.11 -6.82 13.82
N ILE A 37 -12.93 -6.57 12.79
CA ILE A 37 -12.72 -5.49 11.83
C ILE A 37 -13.83 -4.45 12.05
N PRO A 38 -13.51 -3.23 12.51
CA PRO A 38 -14.49 -2.17 12.53
C PRO A 38 -14.80 -1.76 11.09
N VAL A 39 -16.04 -1.96 10.65
CA VAL A 39 -16.52 -1.55 9.33
C VAL A 39 -17.20 -0.19 9.49
N PRO A 40 -16.59 0.92 9.03
CA PRO A 40 -17.23 2.23 9.12
C PRO A 40 -18.44 2.31 8.17
N PRO A 41 -19.36 3.29 8.35
CA PRO A 41 -20.49 3.48 7.43
C PRO A 41 -20.05 3.69 5.97
N LEU A 42 -20.88 3.31 4.99
CA LEU A 42 -20.54 3.38 3.56
C LEU A 42 -20.00 4.74 3.11
N SER A 43 -20.60 5.84 3.59
CA SER A 43 -20.13 7.19 3.29
C SER A 43 -18.67 7.42 3.72
N LYS A 44 -18.29 6.96 4.93
CA LYS A 44 -16.90 7.03 5.40
C LYS A 44 -15.99 6.05 4.66
N GLN A 45 -16.49 4.91 4.22
CA GLN A 45 -15.72 3.98 3.39
C GLN A 45 -15.35 4.63 2.05
N GLN A 46 -16.30 5.32 1.42
CA GLN A 46 -16.11 6.05 0.16
C GLN A 46 -15.07 7.16 0.33
N GLU A 47 -15.21 8.00 1.36
CA GLU A 47 -14.28 9.10 1.66
C GLU A 47 -12.84 8.59 1.83
N ILE A 48 -12.67 7.51 2.59
CA ILE A 48 -11.35 6.87 2.79
C ILE A 48 -10.80 6.34 1.45
N ALA A 49 -11.64 5.69 0.64
CA ALA A 49 -11.22 5.13 -0.64
C ALA A 49 -10.79 6.21 -1.63
N ASP A 50 -11.56 7.28 -1.74
CA ASP A 50 -11.27 8.41 -2.63
C ASP A 50 -9.98 9.11 -2.23
N HIS A 51 -9.80 9.37 -0.93
CA HIS A 51 -8.58 10.00 -0.42
C HIS A 51 -7.33 9.14 -0.69
N ILE A 52 -7.38 7.84 -0.42
CA ILE A 52 -6.27 6.92 -0.71
C ILE A 52 -5.98 6.86 -2.22
N THR A 53 -7.02 6.89 -3.04
CA THR A 53 -6.89 6.87 -4.51
C THR A 53 -6.19 8.13 -5.01
N GLY A 54 -6.56 9.31 -4.51
CA GLY A 54 -5.90 10.57 -4.83
C GLY A 54 -4.41 10.57 -4.47
N ILE A 55 -4.06 10.11 -3.27
CA ILE A 55 -2.65 10.01 -2.84
C ILE A 55 -1.85 9.08 -3.79
N ARG A 56 -2.44 7.94 -4.17
CA ARG A 56 -1.76 6.99 -5.08
C ARG A 56 -1.56 7.55 -6.48
N GLN A 57 -2.54 8.28 -7.01
CA GLN A 57 -2.42 8.95 -8.30
C GLN A 57 -1.31 10.01 -8.28
N GLN A 58 -1.25 10.83 -7.24
CA GLN A 58 -0.18 11.82 -7.07
C GLN A 58 1.20 11.16 -7.01
N ALA A 59 1.33 10.07 -6.23
CA ALA A 59 2.57 9.32 -6.14
C ALA A 59 3.00 8.72 -7.49
N GLN A 60 2.04 8.24 -8.30
CA GLN A 60 2.33 7.70 -9.62
C GLN A 60 2.79 8.81 -10.59
N GLN A 61 2.08 9.93 -10.64
CA GLN A 61 2.46 11.08 -11.48
C GLN A 61 3.87 11.57 -11.17
N LEU A 62 4.23 11.63 -9.89
CA LEU A 62 5.57 12.05 -9.47
C LEU A 62 6.65 11.05 -9.94
N LYS A 63 6.36 9.75 -9.86
CA LYS A 63 7.26 8.71 -10.38
C LYS A 63 7.43 8.82 -11.89
N ASP A 64 6.34 9.00 -12.62
CA ASP A 64 6.37 9.08 -14.08
C ASP A 64 7.19 10.30 -14.53
N LYS A 65 6.94 11.48 -13.93
CA LYS A 65 7.71 12.70 -14.19
C LYS A 65 9.20 12.52 -13.87
N THR A 66 9.52 11.83 -12.78
CA THR A 66 10.92 11.55 -12.41
C THR A 66 11.59 10.65 -13.46
N SER A 67 10.89 9.63 -13.94
CA SER A 67 11.41 8.73 -14.98
C SER A 67 11.63 9.47 -16.31
N GLU A 68 10.74 10.37 -16.67
CA GLU A 68 10.84 11.17 -17.88
C GLU A 68 12.02 12.15 -17.82
N LEU A 69 12.16 12.89 -16.71
CA LEU A 69 13.28 13.80 -16.48
C LEU A 69 14.63 13.08 -16.51
N LEU A 70 14.71 11.87 -15.94
CA LEU A 70 15.93 11.06 -16.00
C LEU A 70 16.30 10.69 -17.44
N LYS A 71 15.33 10.31 -18.27
CA LYS A 71 15.57 10.01 -19.69
C LYS A 71 16.06 11.24 -20.46
N GLN A 72 15.45 12.40 -20.20
CA GLN A 72 15.88 13.66 -20.83
C GLN A 72 17.31 14.01 -20.44
N ALA A 73 17.64 13.98 -19.15
CA ALA A 73 18.98 14.27 -18.66
C ALA A 73 20.03 13.31 -19.26
N SER A 74 19.72 12.02 -19.40
CA SER A 74 20.61 11.06 -20.06
C SER A 74 20.84 11.40 -21.53
N GLY A 75 19.78 11.78 -22.28
CA GLY A 75 19.91 12.16 -23.68
C GLY A 75 20.68 13.47 -23.89
N GLU A 76 20.52 14.45 -23.00
CA GLU A 76 21.30 15.69 -23.03
C GLU A 76 22.80 15.43 -22.82
N ILE A 77 23.15 14.57 -21.87
CA ILE A 77 24.55 14.17 -21.63
C ILE A 77 25.13 13.48 -22.87
N GLU A 78 24.37 12.59 -23.51
CA GLU A 78 24.82 11.91 -24.73
C GLU A 78 25.09 12.88 -25.88
N ASN A 79 24.22 13.86 -26.09
CA ASN A 79 24.43 14.92 -27.09
C ASN A 79 25.66 15.78 -26.81
N ILE A 80 25.98 16.06 -25.53
CA ILE A 80 27.18 16.83 -25.15
C ILE A 80 28.46 16.01 -25.39
N LEU A 81 28.42 14.69 -25.22
CA LEU A 81 29.58 13.82 -25.37
C LEU A 81 29.89 13.44 -26.83
N LEU A 82 28.89 13.43 -27.70
CA LEU A 82 29.00 13.03 -29.11
C LEU A 82 28.94 14.20 -30.09
N GLY A 83 28.63 15.41 -29.61
CA GLY A 83 28.57 16.66 -30.38
C GLY A 83 29.89 17.43 -30.41
#